data_AF-R7Z2J7-F1
#
_entry.id   AF-R7Z2J7-F1
#
_cell.length_a   1.000
_cell.length_b   1.000
_cell.length_c   1.000
_cell.angle_alpha   90.00
_cell.angle_beta   90.00
_cell.angle_gamma   90.00
#
_symmetry.space_group_name_H-M   'P 1'
#
loop_
_entity.id
_entity.type
_entity.pdbx_description
1 polymer ?
#
loop_
_entity_poly.entity_id
_entity_poly.type
_entity_poly.pdbx_seq_one_letter_code
_entity_poly.pdbx_strand_id
1 'polypeptide(L)'
;MDVVAQRLATTSFRSRSADIISVFPSFSPTTSSVDVPGQCNVFLCLERERFVEWVKEFEKLIQTASPNIVHDQLNQILETFTILQERLRQLEMTGQPLDPSVESRIPALVQEVCNLIDSLQIKLSSDQQQTVERSWTDIVMAIDDMNILYAIRSAAAPARYRSVGIKTAMKYMAKAITKARRSRTSQMIVERGLVEVDPDYPGATMRRFNSDALRNVGTYDDRRVLIEWTRYDAVWKGKIGEEMYARLEAQAKFLNSDETPRVNLLKERALECLGYFHDERYYRFGFVYAIPATTIGLDEDKTISYTLYNYIRDSRPSRSNDSLQKMQRPFLGDLFTLAKGLAGSLNTLHGIGWLHKGICSENILIFTPGNANAHQHVSCAVLAGSYQSRPEESEYSVGTAREFELYEHPLYRNRAHGNTKFAFKRTFNFFSLGIVLLEIGLWCSVSQILSDHTDCRMDDSGTESDENDDGDKPTMPNAEDCRQMLLESYVPQLGETMGKEYMLAVRFCLDAEAILGSPGNYIEDRKLSAHEFKSQVLDHLAICSA
;
A
#
# COMPACT_ATOMS: atom_id res chain seq x y z
N MET A 1 -34.67 -42.89 28.27
CA MET A 1 -34.50 -42.73 26.81
C MET A 1 -33.46 -41.67 26.47
N ASP A 2 -33.40 -40.53 27.19
CA ASP A 2 -32.42 -39.45 26.94
C ASP A 2 -30.95 -39.87 26.88
N VAL A 3 -30.47 -40.68 27.82
CA VAL A 3 -29.03 -41.04 27.89
C VAL A 3 -28.57 -41.85 26.68
N VAL A 4 -29.43 -42.72 26.13
CA VAL A 4 -29.09 -43.54 24.95
C VAL A 4 -29.12 -42.67 23.69
N ALA A 5 -30.12 -41.80 23.55
CA ALA A 5 -30.23 -40.86 22.44
C ALA A 5 -29.04 -39.89 22.41
N GLN A 6 -28.61 -39.38 23.56
CA GLN A 6 -27.45 -38.50 23.66
C GLN A 6 -26.14 -39.22 23.32
N ARG A 7 -25.95 -40.47 23.78
CA ARG A 7 -24.76 -41.27 23.43
C ARG A 7 -24.69 -41.54 21.92
N LEU A 8 -25.81 -41.90 21.30
CA LEU A 8 -25.89 -42.09 19.85
C LEU A 8 -25.60 -40.80 19.09
N ALA A 9 -26.16 -39.67 19.52
CA ALA A 9 -25.89 -38.36 18.92
C ALA A 9 -24.42 -37.95 19.05
N THR A 10 -23.78 -38.23 20.19
CA THR A 10 -22.36 -37.95 20.41
C THR A 10 -21.46 -38.82 19.51
N THR A 11 -21.78 -40.10 19.37
CA THR A 11 -21.06 -41.00 18.45
C THR A 11 -21.23 -40.55 16.99
N SER A 12 -22.45 -40.15 16.61
CA SER A 12 -22.75 -39.60 15.28
C SER A 12 -21.96 -38.32 15.02
N PHE A 13 -21.88 -37.40 15.99
CA PHE A 13 -21.08 -36.19 15.91
C PHE A 13 -19.60 -36.51 15.66
N ARG A 14 -19.00 -37.40 16.45
CA ARG A 14 -17.60 -37.82 16.27
C ARG A 14 -17.35 -38.44 14.89
N SER A 15 -18.19 -39.38 14.48
CA SER A 15 -18.07 -40.04 13.18
C SER A 15 -18.15 -39.04 12.03
N ARG A 16 -19.19 -38.20 12.00
CA ARG A 16 -19.38 -37.22 10.93
C ARG A 16 -18.32 -36.13 10.93
N SER A 17 -17.83 -35.71 12.10
CA SER A 17 -16.72 -34.76 12.17
C SER A 17 -15.45 -35.33 11.52
N ALA A 18 -15.13 -36.60 11.79
CA ALA A 18 -13.99 -37.29 11.18
C ALA A 18 -14.19 -37.44 9.67
N ASP A 19 -15.39 -37.81 9.22
CA ASP A 19 -15.71 -37.92 7.80
C ASP A 19 -15.53 -36.57 7.09
N ILE A 20 -16.05 -35.47 7.65
CA ILE A 20 -15.89 -34.12 7.07
C ILE A 20 -14.41 -33.73 7.01
N ILE A 21 -13.65 -33.92 8.10
CA ILE A 21 -12.22 -33.60 8.16
C ILE A 21 -11.41 -34.38 7.10
N SER A 22 -11.85 -35.59 6.74
CA SER A 22 -11.19 -36.42 5.72
C SER A 22 -11.44 -35.96 4.29
N VAL A 23 -12.56 -35.27 4.03
CA VAL A 23 -12.90 -34.73 2.70
C VAL A 23 -12.19 -33.40 2.45
N PHE A 24 -11.89 -32.64 3.51
CA PHE A 24 -11.10 -31.42 3.36
C PHE A 24 -9.72 -31.72 2.77
N PRO A 25 -9.21 -30.89 1.84
CA PRO A 25 -7.85 -31.00 1.36
C PRO A 25 -6.86 -30.85 2.53
N SER A 26 -5.75 -31.57 2.43
CA SER A 26 -4.61 -31.42 3.32
C SER A 26 -3.59 -30.45 2.73
N PHE A 27 -2.78 -29.81 3.58
CA PHE A 27 -1.64 -29.02 3.13
C PHE A 27 -0.64 -29.92 2.38
N SER A 28 -0.74 -29.97 1.05
CA SER A 28 0.26 -30.63 0.19
C SER A 28 1.22 -29.56 -0.36
N PRO A 29 2.55 -29.76 -0.27
CA PRO A 29 3.54 -28.80 -0.77
C PRO A 29 3.59 -28.66 -2.30
N THR A 30 2.73 -29.37 -3.04
CA THR A 30 2.76 -29.46 -4.51
C THR A 30 1.74 -28.58 -5.24
N THR A 31 0.79 -27.93 -4.56
CA THR A 31 -0.22 -27.11 -5.25
C THR A 31 0.37 -25.77 -5.69
N SER A 32 0.59 -25.59 -7.00
CA SER A 32 0.94 -24.30 -7.59
C SER A 32 -0.16 -23.28 -7.30
N SER A 33 0.14 -22.32 -6.43
CA SER A 33 -0.82 -21.39 -5.83
C SER A 33 -1.26 -20.23 -6.75
N VAL A 34 -1.07 -20.37 -8.06
CA VAL A 34 -1.21 -19.27 -9.01
C VAL A 34 -2.58 -19.29 -9.70
N ASP A 35 -3.17 -20.46 -9.91
CA ASP A 35 -4.47 -20.61 -10.57
C ASP A 35 -5.63 -20.59 -9.55
N VAL A 36 -6.84 -20.23 -10.01
CA VAL A 36 -8.05 -20.09 -9.17
C VAL A 36 -8.35 -21.34 -8.32
N PRO A 37 -8.26 -22.59 -8.84
CA PRO A 37 -8.45 -23.79 -8.03
C PRO A 37 -7.39 -23.96 -6.93
N GLY A 38 -6.14 -23.54 -7.20
CA GLY A 38 -5.04 -23.57 -6.22
C GLY A 38 -5.27 -22.60 -5.06
N GLN A 39 -5.81 -21.41 -5.33
CA GLN A 39 -6.18 -20.44 -4.29
C GLN A 39 -7.34 -20.94 -3.43
N CYS A 40 -8.36 -21.56 -4.04
CA CYS A 40 -9.49 -22.16 -3.33
C CYS A 40 -9.08 -23.28 -2.36
N ASN A 41 -8.11 -24.12 -2.77
CA ASN A 41 -7.60 -25.18 -1.90
C ASN A 41 -6.93 -24.65 -0.63
N VAL A 42 -6.20 -23.52 -0.73
CA VAL A 42 -5.56 -22.91 0.44
C VAL A 42 -6.60 -22.45 1.47
N PHE A 43 -7.74 -21.91 1.02
CA PHE A 43 -8.83 -21.53 1.93
C PHE A 43 -9.51 -22.72 2.58
N LEU A 44 -9.74 -23.78 1.81
CA LEU A 44 -10.32 -25.01 2.36
C LEU A 44 -9.40 -25.63 3.41
N CYS A 45 -8.08 -25.58 3.25
CA CYS A 45 -7.14 -25.99 4.29
C CYS A 45 -7.25 -25.11 5.56
N LEU A 46 -7.43 -23.80 5.44
CA LEU A 46 -7.63 -22.93 6.61
C LEU A 46 -8.96 -23.15 7.31
N GLU A 47 -10.03 -23.35 6.54
CA GLU A 47 -11.37 -23.68 7.06
C GLU A 47 -11.39 -25.08 7.70
N ARG A 48 -10.61 -26.03 7.18
CA ARG A 48 -10.38 -27.34 7.83
C ARG A 48 -9.81 -27.16 9.22
N GLU A 49 -8.73 -26.39 9.37
CA GLU A 49 -8.11 -26.16 10.69
C GLU A 49 -9.08 -25.45 11.65
N ARG A 50 -9.84 -24.48 11.15
CA ARG A 50 -10.86 -23.78 11.94
C ARG A 50 -11.98 -24.73 12.40
N PHE A 51 -12.45 -25.60 11.51
CA PHE A 51 -13.43 -26.64 11.83
C PHE A 51 -12.90 -27.63 12.85
N VAL A 52 -11.64 -28.07 12.72
CA VAL A 52 -10.99 -28.96 13.70
C VAL A 52 -10.93 -28.33 15.08
N GLU A 53 -10.53 -27.05 15.19
CA GLU A 53 -10.51 -26.34 16.47
C GLU A 53 -11.90 -26.16 17.07
N TRP A 54 -12.90 -25.88 16.23
CA TRP A 54 -14.30 -25.83 16.66
C TRP A 54 -14.78 -27.20 17.19
N VAL A 55 -14.48 -28.31 16.51
CA VAL A 55 -14.86 -29.66 16.94
C VAL A 55 -14.26 -29.98 18.31
N LYS A 56 -12.98 -29.65 18.53
CA LYS A 56 -12.31 -29.85 19.83
C LYS A 56 -13.01 -29.10 20.96
N GLU A 57 -13.39 -27.84 20.71
CA GLU A 57 -14.03 -27.01 21.74
C GLU A 57 -15.48 -27.44 22.01
N PHE A 58 -16.22 -27.81 20.96
CA PHE A 58 -17.56 -28.34 21.12
C PHE A 58 -17.56 -29.71 21.83
N GLU A 59 -16.55 -30.54 21.60
CA GLU A 59 -16.42 -31.82 22.31
C GLU A 59 -16.23 -31.62 23.83
N LYS A 60 -15.49 -30.59 24.25
CA LYS A 60 -15.40 -30.22 25.68
C LYS A 60 -16.75 -29.79 26.24
N LEU A 61 -17.59 -29.09 25.45
CA LEU A 61 -18.95 -28.73 25.85
C LEU A 61 -19.81 -29.98 26.08
N ILE A 62 -19.75 -30.96 25.17
CA ILE A 62 -20.50 -32.23 25.32
C ILE A 62 -20.10 -32.94 26.62
N GLN A 63 -18.82 -32.87 27.02
CA GLN A 63 -18.32 -33.52 28.24
C GLN A 63 -18.72 -32.79 29.53
N THR A 64 -18.99 -31.48 29.47
CA THR A 64 -19.17 -30.64 30.66
C THR A 64 -20.62 -30.17 30.88
N ALA A 65 -21.45 -30.15 29.83
CA ALA A 65 -22.81 -29.63 29.89
C ALA A 65 -23.88 -30.68 30.24
N SER A 66 -25.02 -30.20 30.78
CA SER A 66 -26.17 -31.05 31.11
C SER A 66 -26.77 -31.72 29.86
N PRO A 67 -27.17 -33.00 29.95
CA PRO A 67 -27.51 -33.83 28.79
C PRO A 67 -28.67 -33.30 27.93
N ASN A 68 -29.65 -32.65 28.53
CA ASN A 68 -30.83 -32.13 27.83
C ASN A 68 -30.55 -30.84 27.04
N ILE A 69 -29.53 -30.06 27.42
CA ILE A 69 -29.18 -28.79 26.74
C ILE A 69 -28.44 -29.08 25.43
N VAL A 70 -27.66 -30.16 25.40
CA VAL A 70 -26.76 -30.50 24.29
C VAL A 70 -27.49 -31.24 23.16
N HIS A 71 -28.60 -31.92 23.45
CA HIS A 71 -29.29 -32.77 22.47
C HIS A 71 -29.87 -31.98 21.29
N ASP A 72 -30.60 -30.89 21.54
CA ASP A 72 -31.18 -30.07 20.47
C ASP A 72 -30.11 -29.33 19.66
N GLN A 73 -29.04 -28.89 20.34
CA GLN A 73 -27.88 -28.29 19.67
C GLN A 73 -27.17 -29.30 18.76
N LEU A 74 -27.00 -30.56 19.20
CA LEU A 74 -26.39 -31.64 18.42
C LEU A 74 -27.17 -31.94 17.14
N ASN A 75 -28.50 -32.01 17.19
CA ASN A 75 -29.31 -32.31 16.00
C ASN A 75 -29.15 -31.22 14.92
N GLN A 76 -29.18 -29.96 15.31
CA GLN A 76 -28.94 -28.84 14.37
C GLN A 76 -27.52 -28.87 13.79
N ILE A 77 -26.52 -29.22 14.60
CA ILE A 77 -25.12 -29.35 14.13
C ILE A 77 -24.99 -30.48 13.11
N LEU A 78 -25.62 -31.62 13.35
CA LEU A 78 -25.59 -32.77 12.44
C LEU A 78 -26.26 -32.46 11.09
N GLU A 79 -27.27 -31.60 11.07
CA GLU A 79 -27.87 -31.06 9.84
C GLU A 79 -26.88 -30.18 9.07
N THR A 80 -26.25 -29.20 9.75
CA THR A 80 -25.19 -28.36 9.16
C THR A 80 -24.04 -29.21 8.60
N PHE A 81 -23.62 -30.26 9.32
CA PHE A 81 -22.59 -31.20 8.89
C PHE A 81 -22.96 -31.91 7.59
N THR A 82 -24.24 -32.25 7.41
CA THR A 82 -24.72 -32.93 6.19
C THR A 82 -24.59 -31.99 4.98
N ILE A 83 -24.98 -30.72 5.13
CA ILE A 83 -24.87 -29.71 4.07
C ILE A 83 -23.40 -29.41 3.77
N LEU A 84 -22.56 -29.28 4.80
CA LEU A 84 -21.13 -29.03 4.67
C LEU A 84 -20.44 -30.17 3.89
N GLN A 85 -20.75 -31.43 4.23
CA GLN A 85 -20.20 -32.59 3.55
C GLN A 85 -20.59 -32.64 2.06
N GLU A 86 -21.84 -32.29 1.75
CA GLU A 86 -22.33 -32.23 0.36
C GLU A 86 -21.57 -31.17 -0.45
N ARG A 87 -21.37 -29.96 0.11
CA ARG A 87 -20.61 -28.90 -0.57
C ARG A 87 -19.15 -29.24 -0.78
N LEU A 88 -18.50 -29.87 0.20
CA LEU A 88 -17.12 -30.32 0.07
C LEU A 88 -16.97 -31.40 -1.02
N ARG A 89 -17.92 -32.35 -1.13
CA ARG A 89 -17.92 -33.34 -2.22
C ARG A 89 -18.11 -32.71 -3.60
N GLN A 90 -18.96 -31.69 -3.70
CA GLN A 90 -19.12 -30.94 -4.95
C GLN A 90 -17.81 -30.27 -5.37
N LEU A 91 -17.05 -29.72 -4.42
CA LEU A 91 -15.71 -29.17 -4.68
C LEU A 91 -14.70 -30.27 -5.09
N GLU A 92 -14.73 -31.46 -4.48
CA GLU A 92 -13.85 -32.59 -4.83
C GLU A 92 -14.07 -33.08 -6.27
N MET A 93 -15.33 -33.13 -6.72
CA MET A 93 -15.69 -33.55 -8.09
C MET A 93 -15.25 -32.54 -9.17
N THR A 94 -14.89 -31.31 -8.81
CA THR A 94 -14.39 -30.30 -9.75
C THR A 94 -12.90 -30.42 -10.08
N GLY A 95 -12.15 -31.36 -9.49
CA GLY A 95 -10.71 -31.55 -9.76
C GLY A 95 -10.34 -32.31 -11.06
N GLN A 96 -11.29 -32.60 -11.95
CA GLN A 96 -11.07 -33.24 -13.26
C GLN A 96 -10.98 -32.18 -14.38
N PRO A 97 -10.57 -32.48 -15.64
CA PRO A 97 -10.47 -31.46 -16.69
C PRO A 97 -11.82 -30.73 -16.85
N LEU A 98 -11.88 -29.47 -16.43
CA LEU A 98 -13.13 -28.75 -16.19
C LEU A 98 -13.68 -28.11 -17.48
N ASP A 99 -15.01 -28.15 -17.60
CA ASP A 99 -15.80 -27.25 -18.43
C ASP A 99 -15.73 -25.82 -17.82
N PRO A 100 -15.48 -24.76 -18.63
CA PRO A 100 -15.39 -23.37 -18.17
C PRO A 100 -16.59 -22.91 -17.32
N SER A 101 -17.78 -23.48 -17.54
CA SER A 101 -18.99 -23.17 -16.78
C SER A 101 -18.91 -23.58 -15.30
N VAL A 102 -18.13 -24.61 -14.97
CA VAL A 102 -18.03 -25.18 -13.61
C VAL A 102 -16.98 -24.44 -12.78
N GLU A 103 -15.90 -23.97 -13.40
CA GLU A 103 -14.83 -23.22 -12.72
C GLU A 103 -15.35 -21.89 -12.14
N SER A 104 -16.33 -21.26 -12.81
CA SER A 104 -17.01 -20.05 -12.34
C SER A 104 -17.77 -20.22 -11.00
N ARG A 105 -18.14 -21.45 -10.63
CA ARG A 105 -18.95 -21.76 -9.43
C ARG A 105 -18.11 -22.05 -8.18
N ILE A 106 -16.81 -22.32 -8.34
CA ILE A 106 -15.91 -22.70 -7.24
C ILE A 106 -15.87 -21.61 -6.14
N PRO A 107 -15.72 -20.30 -6.45
CA PRO A 107 -15.68 -19.27 -5.42
C PRO A 107 -16.96 -19.19 -4.59
N ALA A 108 -18.13 -19.37 -5.22
CA ALA A 108 -19.42 -19.39 -4.54
C ALA A 108 -19.53 -20.57 -3.57
N LEU A 109 -19.11 -21.77 -3.99
CA LEU A 109 -19.10 -22.97 -3.14
C LEU A 109 -18.15 -22.81 -1.95
N VAL A 110 -16.96 -22.24 -2.14
CA VAL A 110 -16.02 -21.93 -1.04
C VAL A 110 -16.67 -20.96 -0.05
N GLN A 111 -17.34 -19.92 -0.54
CA GLN A 111 -18.04 -18.96 0.33
C GLN A 111 -19.18 -19.62 1.13
N GLU A 112 -19.91 -20.58 0.53
CA GLU A 112 -20.92 -21.36 1.24
C GLU A 112 -20.31 -22.22 2.36
N VAL A 113 -19.17 -22.88 2.11
CA VAL A 113 -18.42 -23.62 3.14
C VAL A 113 -18.04 -22.72 4.31
N CYS A 114 -17.50 -21.53 4.04
CA CYS A 114 -17.16 -20.54 5.06
C CYS A 114 -18.39 -20.14 5.90
N ASN A 115 -19.53 -19.86 5.25
CA ASN A 115 -20.76 -19.46 5.92
C ASN A 115 -21.32 -20.58 6.82
N LEU A 116 -21.20 -21.84 6.39
CA LEU A 116 -21.62 -22.99 7.20
C LEU A 116 -20.75 -23.13 8.46
N ILE A 117 -19.42 -22.98 8.35
CA ILE A 117 -18.52 -23.01 9.51
C ILE A 117 -18.78 -21.81 10.45
N ASP A 118 -19.08 -20.63 9.91
CA ASP A 118 -19.49 -19.47 10.71
C ASP A 118 -20.78 -19.75 11.51
N SER A 119 -21.75 -20.43 10.89
CA SER A 119 -22.99 -20.80 11.57
C SER A 119 -22.76 -21.77 12.74
N LEU A 120 -21.72 -22.60 12.66
CA LEU A 120 -21.30 -23.47 13.76
C LEU A 120 -20.64 -22.66 14.88
N GLN A 121 -19.83 -21.66 14.55
CA GLN A 121 -19.13 -20.81 15.52
C GLN A 121 -20.10 -20.10 16.47
N ILE A 122 -21.23 -19.60 15.95
CA ILE A 122 -22.26 -18.88 16.72
C ILE A 122 -22.90 -19.78 17.80
N LYS A 123 -22.82 -21.11 17.65
CA LYS A 123 -23.36 -22.08 18.63
C LYS A 123 -22.48 -22.25 19.87
N LEU A 124 -21.26 -21.73 19.87
CA LEU A 124 -20.36 -21.70 21.04
C LEU A 124 -20.62 -20.45 21.90
N SER A 125 -20.29 -20.51 23.19
CA SER A 125 -20.27 -19.32 24.06
C SER A 125 -19.17 -18.34 23.67
N SER A 126 -19.26 -17.07 24.08
CA SER A 126 -18.26 -16.04 23.72
C SER A 126 -16.83 -16.40 24.14
N ASP A 127 -16.64 -17.06 25.28
CA ASP A 127 -15.32 -17.46 25.78
C ASP A 127 -14.71 -18.60 24.94
N GLN A 128 -15.56 -19.57 24.57
CA GLN A 128 -15.18 -20.67 23.68
C GLN A 128 -14.88 -20.17 22.26
N GLN A 129 -15.69 -19.25 21.74
CA GLN A 129 -15.42 -18.60 20.45
C GLN A 129 -14.06 -17.90 20.46
N GLN A 130 -13.72 -17.20 21.55
CA GLN A 130 -12.42 -16.55 21.70
C GLN A 130 -11.27 -17.57 21.79
N THR A 131 -11.50 -18.71 22.43
CA THR A 131 -10.52 -19.81 22.52
C THR A 131 -10.24 -20.42 21.14
N VAL A 132 -11.28 -20.73 20.37
CA VAL A 132 -11.15 -21.22 18.99
C VAL A 132 -10.43 -20.20 18.11
N GLU A 133 -10.78 -18.92 18.20
CA GLU A 133 -10.15 -17.84 17.42
C GLU A 133 -8.66 -17.69 17.75
N ARG A 134 -8.28 -17.78 19.04
CA ARG A 134 -6.88 -17.76 19.47
C ARG A 134 -6.11 -18.97 18.92
N SER A 135 -6.65 -20.17 19.09
CA SER A 135 -6.02 -21.41 18.61
C SER A 135 -5.83 -21.39 17.09
N TRP A 136 -6.87 -20.99 16.35
CA TRP A 136 -6.81 -20.82 14.91
C TRP A 136 -5.78 -19.77 14.49
N THR A 137 -5.73 -18.63 15.19
CA THR A 137 -4.70 -17.60 14.96
C THR A 137 -3.29 -18.17 15.17
N ASP A 138 -3.08 -19.03 16.17
CA ASP A 138 -1.79 -19.67 16.42
C ASP A 138 -1.38 -20.65 15.31
N ILE A 139 -2.32 -21.45 14.79
CA ILE A 139 -2.09 -22.35 13.63
C ILE A 139 -1.67 -21.53 12.41
N VAL A 140 -2.42 -20.46 12.13
CA VAL A 140 -2.11 -19.50 11.07
C VAL A 140 -0.73 -18.87 11.26
N MET A 141 -0.39 -18.52 12.49
CA MET A 141 0.91 -17.96 12.85
C MET A 141 2.06 -18.96 12.70
N ALA A 142 1.78 -20.25 12.59
CA ALA A 142 2.78 -21.29 12.33
C ALA A 142 3.01 -21.55 10.83
N ILE A 143 2.22 -20.95 9.93
CA ILE A 143 2.41 -21.08 8.48
C ILE A 143 3.66 -20.29 8.06
N ASP A 144 4.71 -20.99 7.67
CA ASP A 144 5.97 -20.39 7.18
C ASP A 144 6.08 -20.39 5.64
N ASP A 145 5.18 -21.07 4.94
CA ASP A 145 5.18 -21.15 3.47
C ASP A 145 4.72 -19.84 2.82
N MET A 146 5.62 -19.23 2.07
CA MET A 146 5.44 -17.94 1.40
C MET A 146 4.43 -17.97 0.26
N ASN A 147 4.31 -19.09 -0.45
CA ASN A 147 3.35 -19.25 -1.55
C ASN A 147 1.93 -19.32 -1.01
N ILE A 148 1.74 -20.03 0.10
CA ILE A 148 0.46 -20.10 0.82
C ILE A 148 0.04 -18.70 1.29
N LEU A 149 0.96 -17.95 1.90
CA LEU A 149 0.67 -16.58 2.37
C LEU A 149 0.34 -15.62 1.23
N TYR A 150 1.03 -15.76 0.09
CA TYR A 150 0.74 -14.97 -1.11
C TYR A 150 -0.63 -15.31 -1.68
N ALA A 151 -1.00 -16.59 -1.75
CA ALA A 151 -2.32 -17.04 -2.20
C ALA A 151 -3.42 -16.46 -1.31
N ILE A 152 -3.26 -16.57 0.02
CA ILE A 152 -4.17 -16.01 1.01
C ILE A 152 -4.35 -14.49 0.82
N ARG A 153 -3.26 -13.77 0.53
CA ARG A 153 -3.29 -12.30 0.33
C ARG A 153 -3.98 -11.91 -0.98
N SER A 154 -3.71 -12.66 -2.05
CA SER A 154 -4.05 -12.27 -3.43
C SER A 154 -5.46 -12.67 -3.83
N ALA A 155 -6.04 -13.63 -3.13
CA ALA A 155 -7.35 -14.14 -3.45
C ALA A 155 -8.48 -13.16 -3.06
N ALA A 156 -9.47 -13.05 -3.95
CA ALA A 156 -10.56 -12.08 -3.86
C ALA A 156 -11.58 -12.39 -2.75
N ALA A 157 -11.69 -13.66 -2.35
CA ALA A 157 -12.57 -14.11 -1.28
C ALA A 157 -12.03 -15.42 -0.68
N PRO A 158 -12.23 -15.67 0.63
CA PRO A 158 -12.84 -14.79 1.62
C PRO A 158 -11.89 -13.68 2.14
N ALA A 159 -12.38 -12.44 2.20
CA ALA A 159 -11.59 -11.27 2.64
C ALA A 159 -10.99 -11.39 4.07
N ARG A 160 -11.60 -12.20 4.94
CA ARG A 160 -11.15 -12.41 6.33
C ARG A 160 -9.71 -12.92 6.43
N TYR A 161 -9.26 -13.69 5.44
CA TYR A 161 -7.93 -14.28 5.45
C TYR A 161 -6.84 -13.35 4.94
N ARG A 162 -7.18 -12.22 4.30
CA ARG A 162 -6.17 -11.25 3.85
C ARG A 162 -5.26 -10.75 4.99
N SER A 163 -5.80 -10.69 6.21
CA SER A 163 -5.06 -10.27 7.41
C SER A 163 -4.18 -11.36 8.04
N VAL A 164 -4.39 -12.64 7.71
CA VAL A 164 -3.68 -13.79 8.30
C VAL A 164 -2.19 -13.74 8.00
N GLY A 165 -1.82 -13.60 6.73
CA GLY A 165 -0.41 -13.55 6.36
C GLY A 165 0.31 -12.33 6.93
N ILE A 166 -0.42 -11.21 7.02
CA ILE A 166 0.04 -9.98 7.67
C ILE A 166 0.31 -10.21 9.17
N LYS A 167 -0.61 -10.86 9.91
CA LYS A 167 -0.43 -11.21 11.33
C LYS A 167 0.83 -12.03 11.57
N THR A 168 1.08 -13.02 10.71
CA THR A 168 2.26 -13.86 10.89
C THR A 168 3.56 -13.14 10.53
N ALA A 169 3.56 -12.32 9.47
CA ALA A 169 4.69 -11.45 9.14
C ALA A 169 4.99 -10.47 10.28
N MET A 170 3.95 -9.91 10.90
CA MET A 170 4.07 -9.07 12.09
C MET A 170 4.73 -9.78 13.27
N LYS A 171 4.33 -11.02 13.57
CA LYS A 171 4.95 -11.82 14.65
C LYS A 171 6.45 -12.03 14.40
N TYR A 172 6.81 -12.33 13.16
CA TYR A 172 8.20 -12.52 12.77
C TYR A 172 9.01 -11.24 13.00
N MET A 173 8.52 -10.09 12.52
CA MET A 173 9.18 -8.81 12.70
C MET A 173 9.25 -8.38 14.16
N ALA A 174 8.19 -8.58 14.96
CA ALA A 174 8.21 -8.30 16.39
C ALA A 174 9.33 -9.07 17.11
N LYS A 175 9.57 -10.34 16.73
CA LYS A 175 10.70 -11.13 17.23
C LYS A 175 12.05 -10.56 16.75
N ALA A 176 12.16 -10.17 15.47
CA ALA A 176 13.37 -9.58 14.93
C ALA A 176 13.74 -8.26 15.64
N ILE A 177 12.76 -7.39 15.86
CA ILE A 177 12.89 -6.13 16.63
C ILE A 177 13.32 -6.41 18.07
N THR A 178 12.68 -7.36 18.73
CA THR A 178 13.03 -7.74 20.12
C THR A 178 14.47 -8.24 20.19
N LYS A 179 14.90 -9.05 19.22
CA LYS A 179 16.28 -9.53 19.11
C LYS A 179 17.25 -8.36 18.90
N ALA A 180 16.95 -7.46 17.95
CA ALA A 180 17.78 -6.31 17.63
C ALA A 180 17.94 -5.33 18.80
N ARG A 181 16.87 -5.10 19.57
CA ARG A 181 16.91 -4.31 20.81
C ARG A 181 17.84 -4.93 21.85
N ARG A 182 17.75 -6.25 22.07
CA ARG A 182 18.61 -6.97 23.02
C ARG A 182 20.08 -6.93 22.60
N SER A 183 20.36 -7.03 21.31
CA SER A 183 21.73 -6.95 20.76
C SER A 183 22.23 -5.51 20.58
N ARG A 184 21.41 -4.48 20.85
CA ARG A 184 21.71 -3.06 20.58
C ARG A 184 22.18 -2.80 19.14
N THR A 185 21.72 -3.61 18.20
CA THR A 185 22.11 -3.51 16.78
C THR A 185 21.23 -2.55 15.99
N SER A 186 20.11 -2.11 16.57
CA SER A 186 19.23 -1.09 16.01
C SER A 186 19.21 0.10 16.94
N GLN A 187 19.53 1.27 16.38
CA GLN A 187 19.70 2.52 17.13
C GLN A 187 18.50 3.46 16.91
N MET A 188 17.69 3.22 15.89
CA MET A 188 16.62 4.12 15.47
C MET A 188 15.22 3.67 15.93
N ILE A 189 15.09 2.61 16.73
CA ILE A 189 13.78 2.13 17.22
C ILE A 189 13.32 2.95 18.42
N VAL A 190 12.19 3.62 18.25
CA VAL A 190 11.48 4.36 19.29
C VAL A 190 10.48 3.45 20.01
N GLU A 191 10.24 3.72 21.29
CA GLU A 191 9.19 3.04 22.04
C GLU A 191 7.80 3.55 21.64
N ARG A 192 6.92 2.63 21.24
CA ARG A 192 5.54 2.95 20.80
C ARG A 192 4.78 3.81 21.82
N GLY A 193 5.00 3.60 23.12
CA GLY A 193 4.34 4.33 24.20
C GLY A 193 4.76 5.80 24.33
N LEU A 194 5.89 6.20 23.74
CA LEU A 194 6.36 7.59 23.72
C LEU A 194 5.78 8.41 22.57
N VAL A 195 5.06 7.76 21.65
CA VAL A 195 4.46 8.40 20.48
C VAL A 195 2.94 8.44 20.64
N GLU A 196 2.40 9.64 20.75
CA GLU A 196 0.95 9.85 20.73
C GLU A 196 0.54 10.29 19.33
N VAL A 197 -0.44 9.61 18.75
CA VAL A 197 -0.97 9.95 17.43
C VAL A 197 -2.19 10.82 17.66
N ASP A 198 -2.23 12.01 17.08
CA ASP A 198 -3.41 12.86 17.14
C ASP A 198 -4.54 12.22 16.30
N PRO A 199 -5.65 11.78 16.94
CA PRO A 199 -6.76 11.14 16.24
C PRO A 199 -7.60 12.14 15.44
N ASP A 200 -7.56 13.42 15.82
CA ASP A 200 -8.38 14.50 15.28
C ASP A 200 -7.62 15.36 14.29
N TYR A 201 -6.31 15.14 14.09
CA TYR A 201 -5.51 15.94 13.18
C TYR A 201 -6.13 15.91 11.77
N PRO A 202 -6.64 17.06 11.28
CA PRO A 202 -7.08 17.17 9.91
C PRO A 202 -5.82 17.27 9.07
N GLY A 203 -5.25 16.12 8.68
CA GLY A 203 -4.42 16.07 7.49
C GLY A 203 -5.32 16.55 6.36
N ALA A 204 -5.22 17.83 6.02
CA ALA A 204 -6.14 18.50 5.11
C ALA A 204 -6.29 17.64 3.85
N THR A 205 -7.51 17.13 3.64
CA THR A 205 -7.97 16.46 2.42
C THR A 205 -7.30 15.12 2.06
N MET A 206 -7.51 14.08 2.86
CA MET A 206 -7.48 12.68 2.38
C MET A 206 -8.83 11.99 2.66
N ARG A 207 -9.92 12.53 2.10
CA ARG A 207 -11.28 11.94 2.15
C ARG A 207 -11.75 11.46 0.78
N ARG A 208 -10.90 10.75 0.05
CA ARG A 208 -11.34 9.95 -1.10
C ARG A 208 -10.74 8.54 -0.98
N PHE A 209 -11.49 7.70 -0.26
CA PHE A 209 -11.44 6.23 -0.25
C PHE A 209 -10.42 5.52 0.69
N ASN A 210 -10.95 4.67 1.57
CA ASN A 210 -10.29 3.75 2.53
C ASN A 210 -9.41 4.33 3.67
N SER A 211 -10.10 4.83 4.70
CA SER A 211 -9.87 4.83 6.17
C SER A 211 -8.50 4.94 6.86
N ASP A 212 -7.33 4.90 6.21
CA ASP A 212 -6.06 5.19 6.90
C ASP A 212 -5.28 6.23 6.12
N ALA A 213 -5.22 7.45 6.66
CA ALA A 213 -4.29 8.45 6.17
C ALA A 213 -2.86 7.87 6.15
N LEU A 214 -2.13 8.05 5.05
CA LEU A 214 -0.72 7.62 4.93
C LEU A 214 0.18 8.34 5.94
N ARG A 215 -0.30 9.47 6.47
CA ARG A 215 0.37 10.30 7.45
C ARG A 215 -0.56 10.77 8.55
N ASN A 216 -0.04 10.87 9.76
CA ASN A 216 -0.66 11.57 10.88
C ASN A 216 0.32 12.59 11.46
N VAL A 217 -0.20 13.53 12.25
CA VAL A 217 0.62 14.30 13.19
C VAL A 217 0.43 13.72 14.57
N GLY A 218 1.41 13.92 15.43
CA GLY A 218 1.40 13.43 16.79
C GLY A 218 2.41 14.16 17.65
N THR A 219 2.66 13.60 18.83
CA THR A 219 3.71 14.05 19.74
C THR A 219 4.72 12.93 19.98
N TYR A 220 5.99 13.29 20.10
CA TYR A 220 7.07 12.40 20.51
C TYR A 220 8.09 13.23 21.31
N ASP A 221 8.37 12.79 22.55
CA ASP A 221 9.25 13.52 23.49
C ASP A 221 8.84 15.00 23.66
N ASP A 222 7.55 15.22 23.90
CA ASP A 222 6.88 16.54 24.00
C ASP A 222 7.03 17.46 22.77
N ARG A 223 7.50 16.93 21.63
CA ARG A 223 7.61 17.66 20.37
C ARG A 223 6.56 17.22 19.38
N ARG A 224 6.07 18.16 18.57
CA ARG A 224 5.12 17.86 17.50
C ARG A 224 5.84 17.22 16.31
N VAL A 225 5.35 16.06 15.88
CA VAL A 225 5.99 15.22 14.87
C VAL A 225 5.02 14.81 13.77
N LEU A 226 5.57 14.53 12.59
CA LEU A 226 4.86 13.89 11.49
C LEU A 226 5.15 12.39 11.52
N ILE A 227 4.12 11.57 11.38
CA ILE A 227 4.23 10.11 11.38
C ILE A 227 3.85 9.60 9.99
N GLU A 228 4.77 8.93 9.30
CA GLU A 228 4.46 8.22 8.05
C GLU A 228 4.30 6.71 8.30
N TRP A 229 3.23 6.13 7.75
CA TRP A 229 2.90 4.73 7.99
C TRP A 229 3.36 3.81 6.87
N THR A 230 4.06 2.74 7.25
CA THR A 230 4.39 1.62 6.36
C THR A 230 3.62 0.38 6.83
N ARG A 231 2.73 -0.14 5.98
CA ARG A 231 1.97 -1.36 6.30
C ARG A 231 2.80 -2.62 6.02
N TYR A 232 2.47 -3.68 6.76
CA TYR A 232 3.01 -5.00 6.51
C TYR A 232 2.54 -5.57 5.18
N ASP A 233 3.41 -6.38 4.59
CA ASP A 233 3.04 -7.36 3.58
C ASP A 233 3.10 -8.77 4.18
N ALA A 234 2.20 -9.65 3.74
CA ALA A 234 2.19 -11.05 4.15
C ALA A 234 3.52 -11.78 3.85
N VAL A 235 4.27 -11.27 2.86
CA VAL A 235 5.56 -11.82 2.46
C VAL A 235 6.74 -11.35 3.32
N TRP A 236 6.52 -10.54 4.36
CA TRP A 236 7.60 -10.04 5.21
C TRP A 236 8.02 -11.07 6.26
N LYS A 237 8.59 -12.19 5.81
CA LYS A 237 9.12 -13.27 6.66
C LYS A 237 10.42 -13.84 6.10
N GLY A 238 11.15 -14.57 6.94
CA GLY A 238 12.41 -15.20 6.55
C GLY A 238 13.37 -14.15 5.95
N LYS A 239 14.03 -14.51 4.84
CA LYS A 239 14.97 -13.60 4.16
C LYS A 239 14.35 -12.28 3.71
N ILE A 240 13.11 -12.29 3.22
CA ILE A 240 12.41 -11.06 2.80
C ILE A 240 12.09 -10.21 4.02
N GLY A 241 11.68 -10.83 5.13
CA GLY A 241 11.47 -10.13 6.41
C GLY A 241 12.77 -9.49 6.92
N GLU A 242 13.89 -10.20 6.87
CA GLU A 242 15.20 -9.68 7.25
C GLU A 242 15.64 -8.50 6.37
N GLU A 243 15.47 -8.61 5.05
CA GLU A 243 15.75 -7.52 4.11
C GLU A 243 14.87 -6.30 4.38
N MET A 244 13.57 -6.51 4.62
CA MET A 244 12.62 -5.43 4.92
C MET A 244 12.96 -4.73 6.24
N TYR A 245 13.34 -5.49 7.27
CA TYR A 245 13.75 -4.93 8.54
C TYR A 245 15.04 -4.12 8.40
N ALA A 246 16.04 -4.66 7.72
CA ALA A 246 17.29 -3.96 7.42
C ALA A 246 17.04 -2.66 6.64
N ARG A 247 16.07 -2.67 5.72
CA ARG A 247 15.64 -1.50 4.97
C ARG A 247 15.00 -0.43 5.84
N LEU A 248 14.12 -0.79 6.78
CA LEU A 248 13.50 0.16 7.72
C LEU A 248 14.58 0.89 8.54
N GLU A 249 15.55 0.13 9.07
CA GLU A 249 16.68 0.68 9.82
C GLU A 249 17.56 1.58 8.95
N ALA A 250 17.94 1.12 7.75
CA ALA A 250 18.77 1.89 6.82
C ALA A 250 18.10 3.20 6.41
N GLN A 251 16.79 3.18 6.17
CA GLN A 251 16.02 4.39 5.85
C GLN A 251 16.02 5.37 7.03
N ALA A 252 15.79 4.88 8.26
CA ALA A 252 15.77 5.74 9.44
C ALA A 252 17.15 6.39 9.69
N LYS A 253 18.24 5.61 9.59
CA LYS A 253 19.61 6.12 9.70
C LYS A 253 19.98 7.10 8.59
N PHE A 254 19.53 6.83 7.37
CA PHE A 254 19.80 7.69 6.22
C PHE A 254 19.16 9.07 6.38
N LEU A 255 17.93 9.13 6.90
CA LEU A 255 17.18 10.38 7.09
C LEU A 255 17.44 11.05 8.44
N ASN A 256 18.28 10.46 9.29
CA ASN A 256 18.69 11.03 10.56
C ASN A 256 20.04 11.76 10.41
N SER A 257 20.08 13.01 10.86
CA SER A 257 21.23 13.90 10.71
C SER A 257 22.43 13.56 11.59
N ASP A 258 22.21 12.90 12.73
CA ASP A 258 23.29 12.44 13.63
C ASP A 258 24.00 11.20 13.05
N GLU A 259 23.24 10.32 12.39
CA GLU A 259 23.75 9.10 11.75
C GLU A 259 24.36 9.37 10.37
N THR A 260 23.69 10.18 9.54
CA THR A 260 24.12 10.52 8.19
C THR A 260 24.06 12.04 7.98
N PRO A 261 25.20 12.74 7.97
CA PRO A 261 25.22 14.18 7.73
C PRO A 261 24.53 14.56 6.41
N ARG A 262 23.40 15.26 6.52
CA ARG A 262 22.63 15.73 5.35
C ARG A 262 23.33 16.95 4.75
N VAL A 263 24.04 16.75 3.64
CA VAL A 263 24.70 17.83 2.89
C VAL A 263 23.83 18.30 1.73
N ASN A 264 23.97 19.58 1.37
CA ASN A 264 23.28 20.22 0.24
C ASN A 264 21.74 20.13 0.33
N LEU A 265 21.07 19.95 -0.82
CA LEU A 265 19.62 20.05 -0.98
C LEU A 265 18.82 19.02 -0.17
N LEU A 266 19.41 17.87 0.20
CA LEU A 266 18.76 16.90 1.10
C LEU A 266 18.52 17.45 2.50
N LYS A 267 19.37 18.36 2.99
CA LYS A 267 19.14 19.02 4.28
C LYS A 267 17.86 19.85 4.28
N GLU A 268 17.53 20.45 3.13
CA GLU A 268 16.45 21.42 3.00
C GLU A 268 15.16 20.85 2.43
N ARG A 269 15.20 19.62 1.88
CA ARG A 269 14.08 19.03 1.15
C ARG A 269 13.74 17.61 1.60
N ALA A 270 14.43 17.06 2.60
CA ALA A 270 14.04 15.82 3.26
C ALA A 270 13.64 16.09 4.72
N LEU A 271 12.70 15.30 5.22
CA LEU A 271 12.30 15.32 6.63
C LEU A 271 13.37 14.67 7.50
N GLU A 272 13.63 15.26 8.66
CA GLU A 272 14.54 14.68 9.67
C GLU A 272 13.86 13.51 10.36
N CYS A 273 14.43 12.31 10.24
CA CYS A 273 13.91 11.12 10.90
C CYS A 273 14.45 11.03 12.33
N LEU A 274 13.53 11.00 13.29
CA LEU A 274 13.83 10.82 14.72
C LEU A 274 13.85 9.33 15.11
N GLY A 275 13.31 8.48 14.24
CA GLY A 275 13.29 7.02 14.41
C GLY A 275 12.01 6.41 13.87
N TYR A 276 11.80 5.14 14.20
CA TYR A 276 10.59 4.41 13.82
C TYR A 276 10.12 3.49 14.93
N PHE A 277 8.84 3.15 14.93
CA PHE A 277 8.25 2.26 15.92
C PHE A 277 7.31 1.25 15.27
N HIS A 278 7.06 0.17 15.99
CA HIS A 278 6.14 -0.89 15.58
C HIS A 278 4.77 -0.68 16.24
N ASP A 279 3.72 -0.58 15.42
CA ASP A 279 2.33 -0.42 15.84
C ASP A 279 1.56 -1.73 15.62
N GLU A 280 1.74 -2.67 16.56
CA GLU A 280 1.18 -4.03 16.49
C GLU A 280 -0.34 -4.05 16.33
N ARG A 281 -1.04 -3.08 16.93
CA ARG A 281 -2.50 -3.00 16.90
C ARG A 281 -3.05 -2.82 15.49
N TYR A 282 -2.32 -2.11 14.63
CA TYR A 282 -2.75 -1.73 13.28
C TYR A 282 -1.91 -2.36 12.18
N TYR A 283 -1.03 -3.32 12.52
CA TYR A 283 -0.19 -4.02 11.56
C TYR A 283 0.59 -3.07 10.67
N ARG A 284 1.35 -2.15 11.29
CA ARG A 284 2.15 -1.15 10.57
C ARG A 284 3.37 -0.70 11.37
N PHE A 285 4.29 -0.04 10.67
CA PHE A 285 5.37 0.74 11.24
C PHE A 285 5.08 2.22 11.08
N GLY A 286 5.41 3.02 12.08
CA GLY A 286 5.39 4.48 11.98
C GLY A 286 6.81 5.02 11.97
N PHE A 287 7.17 5.75 10.93
CA PHE A 287 8.38 6.58 10.93
C PHE A 287 8.04 7.94 11.53
N VAL A 288 8.84 8.39 12.49
CA VAL A 288 8.66 9.65 13.21
C VAL A 288 9.61 10.69 12.63
N TYR A 289 9.05 11.77 12.13
CA TYR A 289 9.79 12.87 11.52
C TYR A 289 9.58 14.17 12.28
N ALA A 290 10.65 14.97 12.42
CA ALA A 290 10.54 16.32 12.93
C ALA A 290 9.82 17.22 11.91
N ILE A 291 8.89 18.05 12.39
CA ILE A 291 8.29 19.11 11.59
C ILE A 291 9.33 20.23 11.46
N PRO A 292 9.67 20.70 10.25
CA PRO A 292 10.80 21.61 10.04
C PRO A 292 10.53 23.06 10.48
N ALA A 293 9.57 23.32 11.37
CA ALA A 293 9.08 24.67 11.71
C ALA A 293 10.22 25.61 12.12
N THR A 294 11.10 25.19 13.04
CA THR A 294 12.25 26.00 13.48
C THR A 294 13.20 26.35 12.32
N THR A 295 13.46 25.41 11.40
CA THR A 295 14.34 25.62 10.23
C THR A 295 13.77 26.65 9.25
N ILE A 296 12.45 26.75 9.16
CA ILE A 296 11.75 27.73 8.30
C ILE A 296 11.22 28.94 9.09
N GLY A 297 11.65 29.13 10.33
CA GLY A 297 11.31 30.29 11.15
C GLY A 297 9.86 30.34 11.63
N LEU A 298 9.20 29.18 11.75
CA LEU A 298 7.82 29.04 12.19
C LEU A 298 7.69 28.52 13.62
N ASP A 299 6.54 28.83 14.22
CA ASP A 299 6.10 28.30 15.51
C ASP A 299 5.58 26.86 15.33
N GLU A 300 6.19 25.90 16.02
CA GLU A 300 5.88 24.46 15.93
C GLU A 300 4.40 24.16 16.23
N ASP A 301 3.81 24.88 17.18
CA ASP A 301 2.43 24.67 17.62
C ASP A 301 1.40 25.23 16.64
N LYS A 302 1.79 26.22 15.82
CA LYS A 302 0.92 26.87 14.82
C LYS A 302 1.14 26.40 13.40
N THR A 303 2.17 25.58 13.17
CA THR A 303 2.53 25.12 11.83
C THR A 303 1.50 24.11 11.32
N ILE A 304 0.94 24.35 10.15
CA ILE A 304 0.11 23.37 9.44
C ILE A 304 0.81 22.94 8.16
N SER A 305 0.38 21.81 7.61
CA SER A 305 0.96 21.23 6.39
C SER A 305 -0.08 21.07 5.30
N TYR A 306 0.27 21.48 4.07
CA TYR A 306 -0.46 21.14 2.85
C TYR A 306 0.35 20.18 2.01
N THR A 307 -0.34 19.31 1.26
CA THR A 307 0.29 18.65 0.12
C THR A 307 0.29 19.61 -1.08
N LEU A 308 1.29 19.51 -1.95
CA LEU A 308 1.32 20.30 -3.19
C LEU A 308 0.08 20.03 -4.03
N TYR A 309 -0.43 18.80 -4.05
CA TYR A 309 -1.67 18.44 -4.74
C TYR A 309 -2.86 19.29 -4.26
N ASN A 310 -3.13 19.27 -2.94
CA ASN A 310 -4.23 20.04 -2.36
C ASN A 310 -4.01 21.54 -2.54
N TYR A 311 -2.77 22.00 -2.43
CA TYR A 311 -2.43 23.40 -2.61
C TYR A 311 -2.69 23.89 -4.04
N ILE A 312 -2.28 23.12 -5.06
CA ILE A 312 -2.56 23.43 -6.47
C ILE A 312 -4.08 23.50 -6.68
N ARG A 313 -4.82 22.49 -6.19
CA ARG A 313 -6.29 22.45 -6.31
C ARG A 313 -6.95 23.67 -5.68
N ASP A 314 -6.54 24.05 -4.47
CA ASP A 314 -7.21 25.07 -3.67
C ASP A 314 -6.77 26.52 -4.02
N SER A 315 -5.67 26.68 -4.75
CA SER A 315 -5.15 27.98 -5.23
C SER A 315 -5.37 28.23 -6.72
N ARG A 316 -5.90 27.25 -7.47
CA ARG A 316 -6.19 27.41 -8.90
C ARG A 316 -7.42 28.33 -9.11
N PRO A 317 -7.37 29.28 -10.06
CA PRO A 317 -8.53 30.10 -10.43
C PRO A 317 -9.71 29.22 -10.83
N SER A 318 -10.83 29.33 -10.11
CA SER A 318 -12.05 28.61 -10.48
C SER A 318 -12.68 29.24 -11.71
N ARG A 319 -13.28 28.41 -12.59
CA ARG A 319 -14.10 28.88 -13.72
C ARG A 319 -15.44 29.47 -13.27
N SER A 320 -15.89 29.14 -12.06
CA SER A 320 -17.10 29.68 -11.45
C SER A 320 -16.76 30.81 -10.46
N ASN A 321 -17.58 31.86 -10.42
CA ASN A 321 -17.51 33.00 -9.49
C ASN A 321 -17.81 32.61 -8.03
N ASP A 322 -17.37 31.42 -7.59
CA ASP A 322 -17.56 31.02 -6.21
C ASP A 322 -16.48 31.68 -5.35
N SER A 323 -16.92 32.54 -4.43
CA SER A 323 -16.11 33.50 -3.66
C SER A 323 -15.22 32.83 -2.60
N LEU A 324 -14.98 31.53 -2.74
CA LEU A 324 -14.31 30.66 -1.77
C LEU A 324 -12.82 30.42 -2.08
N GLN A 325 -12.25 31.09 -3.09
CA GLN A 325 -10.83 30.97 -3.42
C GLN A 325 -9.96 31.60 -2.30
N LYS A 326 -9.54 30.76 -1.34
CA LYS A 326 -8.88 31.18 -0.09
C LYS A 326 -7.34 31.23 -0.16
N MET A 327 -6.71 30.64 -1.18
CA MET A 327 -5.25 30.53 -1.27
C MET A 327 -4.71 31.22 -2.52
N GLN A 328 -3.56 31.89 -2.37
CA GLN A 328 -2.88 32.61 -3.45
C GLN A 328 -1.94 31.67 -4.21
N ARG A 329 -1.82 31.84 -5.53
CA ARG A 329 -0.78 31.14 -6.29
C ARG A 329 0.61 31.71 -5.93
N PRO A 330 1.66 30.89 -5.76
CA PRO A 330 3.02 31.36 -5.50
C PRO A 330 3.61 32.13 -6.67
N PHE A 331 4.64 32.92 -6.40
CA PHE A 331 5.39 33.60 -7.45
C PHE A 331 6.21 32.61 -8.28
N LEU A 332 6.44 32.96 -9.55
CA LEU A 332 7.18 32.12 -10.48
C LEU A 332 8.60 31.77 -9.97
N GLY A 333 9.27 32.71 -9.32
CA GLY A 333 10.59 32.49 -8.72
C GLY A 333 10.58 31.41 -7.62
N ASP A 334 9.50 31.33 -6.82
CA ASP A 334 9.33 30.29 -5.82
C ASP A 334 9.10 28.91 -6.45
N LEU A 335 8.36 28.88 -7.57
CA LEU A 335 8.15 27.65 -8.34
C LEU A 335 9.46 27.11 -8.93
N PHE A 336 10.31 27.98 -9.49
CA PHE A 336 11.63 27.60 -9.96
C PHE A 336 12.53 27.10 -8.82
N THR A 337 12.47 27.77 -7.66
CA THR A 337 13.24 27.35 -6.48
C THR A 337 12.81 25.97 -5.98
N LEU A 338 11.50 25.71 -5.95
CA LEU A 338 10.95 24.40 -5.63
C LEU A 338 11.43 23.33 -6.62
N ALA A 339 11.29 23.57 -7.91
CA ALA A 339 11.69 22.63 -8.96
C ALA A 339 13.18 22.26 -8.88
N LYS A 340 14.06 23.26 -8.73
CA LYS A 340 15.52 23.04 -8.54
C LYS A 340 15.80 22.21 -7.29
N GLY A 341 15.12 22.52 -6.18
CA GLY A 341 15.26 21.80 -4.92
C GLY A 341 14.86 20.33 -5.03
N LEU A 342 13.73 20.03 -5.66
CA LEU A 342 13.24 18.66 -5.86
C LEU A 342 14.18 17.85 -6.76
N ALA A 343 14.57 18.42 -7.91
CA ALA A 343 15.47 17.74 -8.85
C ALA A 343 16.84 17.48 -8.23
N GLY A 344 17.43 18.46 -7.53
CA GLY A 344 18.73 18.29 -6.89
C GLY A 344 18.69 17.33 -5.70
N SER A 345 17.58 17.25 -4.98
CA SER A 345 17.36 16.24 -3.94
C SER A 345 17.34 14.84 -4.54
N LEU A 346 16.61 14.65 -5.65
CA LEU A 346 16.58 13.36 -6.36
C LEU A 346 17.98 12.95 -6.85
N ASN A 347 18.73 13.89 -7.45
CA ASN A 347 20.10 13.62 -7.88
C ASN A 347 20.99 13.18 -6.70
N THR A 348 20.82 13.80 -5.54
CA THR A 348 21.60 13.43 -4.34
C THR A 348 21.22 12.02 -3.85
N LEU A 349 19.92 11.67 -3.82
CA LEU A 349 19.46 10.33 -3.50
C LEU A 349 20.03 9.27 -4.45
N HIS A 350 20.00 9.53 -5.76
CA HIS A 350 20.57 8.61 -6.74
C HIS A 350 22.09 8.52 -6.66
N GLY A 351 22.77 9.60 -6.29
CA GLY A 351 24.22 9.63 -6.07
C GLY A 351 24.70 8.63 -5.00
N ILE A 352 23.88 8.39 -3.98
CA ILE A 352 24.16 7.41 -2.91
C ILE A 352 23.50 6.04 -3.15
N GLY A 353 22.89 5.82 -4.32
CA GLY A 353 22.23 4.57 -4.66
C GLY A 353 20.89 4.35 -3.93
N TRP A 354 20.13 5.41 -3.66
CA TRP A 354 18.81 5.33 -3.04
C TRP A 354 17.69 5.69 -4.01
N LEU A 355 16.66 4.86 -4.11
CA LEU A 355 15.49 5.07 -4.96
C LEU A 355 14.32 5.57 -4.10
N HIS A 356 13.69 6.69 -4.47
CA HIS A 356 12.64 7.29 -3.64
C HIS A 356 11.29 6.55 -3.78
N LYS A 357 10.90 6.24 -5.02
CA LYS A 357 9.66 5.54 -5.43
C LYS A 357 8.32 6.23 -5.11
N GLY A 358 8.25 7.09 -4.10
CA GLY A 358 7.04 7.80 -3.72
C GLY A 358 6.99 9.26 -4.17
N ILE A 359 7.57 9.63 -5.32
CA ILE A 359 7.53 11.03 -5.79
C ILE A 359 6.16 11.32 -6.40
N CYS A 360 5.39 12.20 -5.77
CA CYS A 360 4.12 12.71 -6.27
C CYS A 360 3.78 14.03 -5.55
N SER A 361 2.84 14.81 -6.07
CA SER A 361 2.46 16.08 -5.43
C SER A 361 1.77 15.90 -4.08
N GLU A 362 1.19 14.72 -3.80
CA GLU A 362 0.71 14.39 -2.46
C GLU A 362 1.83 14.21 -1.44
N ASN A 363 3.03 13.80 -1.88
CA ASN A 363 4.21 13.60 -1.05
C ASN A 363 5.15 14.81 -1.00
N ILE A 364 4.72 15.96 -1.53
CA ILE A 364 5.45 17.22 -1.38
C ILE A 364 4.70 18.06 -0.36
N LEU A 365 5.32 18.30 0.79
CA LEU A 365 4.68 18.95 1.94
C LEU A 365 5.13 20.40 2.07
N ILE A 366 4.15 21.29 2.14
CA ILE A 366 4.33 22.72 2.38
C ILE A 366 3.94 22.99 3.84
N PHE A 367 4.92 23.38 4.65
CA PHE A 367 4.69 23.80 6.03
C PHE A 367 4.51 25.31 6.09
N THR A 368 3.47 25.77 6.78
CA THR A 368 3.05 27.18 6.78
C THR A 368 2.37 27.52 8.11
N PRO A 369 2.40 28.79 8.57
CA PRO A 369 1.63 29.22 9.74
C PRO A 369 0.12 29.31 9.47
N GLY A 370 -0.30 29.21 8.20
CA GLY A 370 -1.71 29.24 7.82
C GLY A 370 -1.95 29.40 6.31
N ASN A 371 -3.22 29.31 5.89
CA ASN A 371 -3.61 29.35 4.46
C ASN A 371 -3.16 30.63 3.75
N ALA A 372 -3.28 31.78 4.41
CA ALA A 372 -2.99 33.09 3.79
C ALA A 372 -1.51 33.23 3.38
N ASN A 373 -0.60 32.60 4.15
CA ASN A 373 0.85 32.72 3.96
C ASN A 373 1.46 31.53 3.22
N ALA A 374 0.66 30.50 2.91
CA ALA A 374 1.15 29.26 2.32
C ALA A 374 1.96 29.47 1.02
N HIS A 375 1.58 30.48 0.22
CA HIS A 375 2.26 30.83 -1.02
C HIS A 375 3.74 31.20 -0.83
N GLN A 376 4.09 31.78 0.32
CA GLN A 376 5.46 32.22 0.66
C GLN A 376 6.36 31.05 1.07
N HIS A 377 5.78 29.89 1.38
CA HIS A 377 6.51 28.72 1.87
C HIS A 377 6.62 27.60 0.84
N VAL A 378 6.06 27.77 -0.37
CA VAL A 378 6.10 26.73 -1.42
C VAL A 378 7.52 26.42 -1.86
N SER A 379 8.40 27.42 -1.93
CA SER A 379 9.80 27.23 -2.29
C SER A 379 10.57 26.36 -1.27
N CYS A 380 10.10 26.27 -0.03
CA CYS A 380 10.66 25.45 1.05
C CYS A 380 10.00 24.07 1.20
N ALA A 381 9.09 23.69 0.29
CA ALA A 381 8.39 22.41 0.42
C ALA A 381 9.35 21.22 0.43
N VAL A 382 9.04 20.20 1.23
CA VAL A 382 9.89 19.03 1.44
C VAL A 382 9.29 17.79 0.80
N LEU A 383 10.15 16.89 0.34
CA LEU A 383 9.80 15.57 -0.16
C LEU A 383 9.63 14.61 1.02
N ALA A 384 8.40 14.14 1.19
CA ALA A 384 7.98 13.10 2.10
C ALA A 384 7.70 11.80 1.33
N GLY A 385 7.05 10.81 1.94
CA GLY A 385 6.69 9.57 1.28
C GLY A 385 7.82 8.55 1.17
N SER A 386 8.76 8.58 2.12
CA SER A 386 9.93 7.70 2.11
C SER A 386 9.58 6.25 2.45
N TYR A 387 8.37 5.95 2.91
CA TYR A 387 7.87 4.61 3.24
C TYR A 387 8.03 3.57 2.11
N GLN A 388 8.13 4.02 0.85
CA GLN A 388 8.38 3.17 -0.31
C GLN A 388 9.83 3.23 -0.84
N SER A 389 10.67 4.07 -0.27
CA SER A 389 12.06 4.24 -0.70
C SER A 389 12.95 3.09 -0.28
N ARG A 390 13.99 2.81 -1.06
CA ARG A 390 14.86 1.65 -0.84
C ARG A 390 16.27 1.88 -1.40
N PRO A 391 17.29 1.16 -0.88
CA PRO A 391 18.54 0.99 -1.60
C PRO A 391 18.28 0.43 -2.99
N GLU A 392 19.00 0.93 -3.99
CA GLU A 392 18.85 0.54 -5.40
C GLU A 392 19.15 -0.94 -5.62
N GLU A 393 20.06 -1.51 -4.82
CA GLU A 393 20.51 -2.91 -4.86
C GLU A 393 19.48 -3.91 -4.30
N SER A 394 18.44 -3.45 -3.61
CA SER A 394 17.36 -4.33 -3.14
C SER A 394 16.58 -4.90 -4.34
N GLU A 395 16.24 -6.18 -4.31
CA GLU A 395 15.51 -6.81 -5.42
C GLU A 395 13.99 -6.66 -5.26
N TYR A 396 13.52 -6.55 -4.02
CA TYR A 396 12.10 -6.52 -3.72
C TYR A 396 11.50 -5.11 -3.83
N SER A 397 10.35 -5.01 -4.49
CA SER A 397 9.57 -3.78 -4.60
C SER A 397 8.10 -4.05 -4.33
N VAL A 398 7.59 -3.47 -3.24
CA VAL A 398 6.14 -3.32 -2.98
C VAL A 398 5.55 -2.40 -4.05
N GLY A 399 4.38 -2.73 -4.58
CA GLY A 399 3.58 -1.87 -5.46
C GLY A 399 3.00 -0.66 -4.72
N THR A 400 2.56 0.34 -5.46
CA THR A 400 1.95 1.56 -4.89
C THR A 400 0.43 1.43 -4.76
N ALA A 401 -0.19 2.33 -3.99
CA ALA A 401 -1.65 2.44 -3.96
C ALA A 401 -2.14 3.00 -5.31
N ARG A 402 -3.35 2.60 -5.72
CA ARG A 402 -3.95 2.96 -7.03
C ARG A 402 -3.94 4.45 -7.35
N GLU A 403 -3.99 5.28 -6.31
CA GLU A 403 -3.95 6.75 -6.38
C GLU A 403 -2.60 7.35 -6.83
N PHE A 404 -1.50 6.59 -6.71
CA PHE A 404 -0.17 7.04 -7.15
C PHE A 404 0.23 6.48 -8.52
N GLU A 405 -0.61 5.64 -9.13
CA GLU A 405 -0.34 5.02 -10.43
C GLU A 405 -0.08 6.04 -11.54
N LEU A 406 -0.65 7.25 -11.45
CA LEU A 406 -0.44 8.32 -12.44
C LEU A 406 0.99 8.89 -12.43
N TYR A 407 1.74 8.67 -11.35
CA TYR A 407 3.14 9.07 -11.22
C TYR A 407 4.11 7.91 -11.55
N GLU A 408 3.59 6.72 -11.83
CA GLU A 408 4.40 5.57 -12.19
C GLU A 408 4.72 5.54 -13.68
N HIS A 409 5.97 5.22 -14.01
CA HIS A 409 6.37 5.01 -15.38
C HIS A 409 5.57 3.86 -16.03
N PRO A 410 5.13 3.97 -17.29
CA PRO A 410 4.30 2.94 -17.95
C PRO A 410 4.87 1.52 -17.88
N LEU A 411 6.17 1.36 -18.15
CA LEU A 411 6.86 0.06 -18.03
C LEU A 411 6.83 -0.55 -16.62
N TYR A 412 6.84 0.28 -15.57
CA TYR A 412 6.73 -0.21 -14.19
C TYR A 412 5.28 -0.55 -13.83
N ARG A 413 4.32 0.28 -14.27
CA ARG A 413 2.89 0.09 -14.02
C ARG A 413 2.35 -1.20 -14.65
N ASN A 414 2.81 -1.53 -15.85
CA ASN A 414 2.40 -2.75 -16.58
C ASN A 414 2.80 -4.06 -15.87
N ARG A 415 3.64 -3.99 -14.81
CA ARG A 415 3.93 -5.11 -13.89
C ARG A 415 2.69 -5.68 -13.21
N ALA A 416 1.63 -4.87 -13.04
CA ALA A 416 0.38 -5.30 -12.41
C ALA A 416 -0.50 -6.19 -13.31
N HIS A 417 -0.23 -6.27 -14.62
CA HIS A 417 -1.12 -6.91 -15.60
C HIS A 417 -0.51 -8.07 -16.41
N GLY A 418 0.79 -8.37 -16.30
CA GLY A 418 1.33 -9.60 -16.93
C GLY A 418 2.85 -9.71 -17.02
N ASN A 419 3.36 -10.87 -16.57
CA ASN A 419 4.59 -11.60 -16.90
C ASN A 419 5.95 -10.90 -17.18
N THR A 420 6.11 -9.59 -16.99
CA THR A 420 7.43 -8.93 -17.06
C THR A 420 7.77 -8.22 -15.75
N LYS A 421 8.75 -8.75 -15.01
CA LYS A 421 9.21 -8.20 -13.73
C LYS A 421 10.27 -7.12 -13.97
N PHE A 422 9.89 -5.93 -14.46
CA PHE A 422 10.83 -4.80 -14.42
C PHE A 422 11.05 -4.37 -12.96
N ALA A 423 12.29 -4.46 -12.49
CA ALA A 423 12.68 -3.86 -11.22
C ALA A 423 12.57 -2.34 -11.30
N PHE A 424 12.20 -1.69 -10.19
CA PHE A 424 12.16 -0.24 -10.16
C PHE A 424 13.58 0.32 -10.35
N LYS A 425 13.74 1.30 -11.26
CA LYS A 425 15.02 1.93 -11.60
C LYS A 425 14.99 3.46 -11.54
N ARG A 426 16.15 4.10 -11.69
CA ARG A 426 16.32 5.57 -11.60
C ARG A 426 15.43 6.34 -12.56
N THR A 427 15.32 5.91 -13.82
CA THR A 427 14.50 6.57 -14.85
C THR A 427 13.02 6.63 -14.48
N PHE A 428 12.54 5.68 -13.65
CA PHE A 428 11.17 5.74 -13.14
C PHE A 428 10.98 6.85 -12.10
N ASN A 429 11.99 7.21 -11.32
CA ASN A 429 11.91 8.42 -10.49
C ASN A 429 12.01 9.70 -11.34
N PHE A 430 12.73 9.68 -12.47
CA PHE A 430 12.74 10.83 -13.37
C PHE A 430 11.34 11.08 -13.92
N PHE A 431 10.63 10.02 -14.33
CA PHE A 431 9.25 10.12 -14.78
C PHE A 431 8.33 10.71 -13.70
N SER A 432 8.35 10.15 -12.48
CA SER A 432 7.54 10.67 -11.37
C SER A 432 7.84 12.15 -11.07
N LEU A 433 9.12 12.55 -11.13
CA LEU A 433 9.52 13.95 -11.01
C LEU A 433 9.00 14.80 -12.18
N GLY A 434 9.06 14.30 -13.41
CA GLY A 434 8.54 14.97 -14.60
C GLY A 434 7.06 15.29 -14.49
N ILE A 435 6.25 14.37 -13.96
CA ILE A 435 4.83 14.60 -13.69
C ILE A 435 4.67 15.74 -12.66
N VAL A 436 5.38 15.69 -11.54
CA VAL A 436 5.34 16.75 -10.52
C VAL A 436 5.76 18.11 -11.11
N LEU A 437 6.83 18.16 -11.90
CA LEU A 437 7.30 19.40 -12.53
C LEU A 437 6.28 19.95 -13.54
N LEU A 438 5.58 19.06 -14.27
CA LEU A 438 4.47 19.43 -15.14
C LEU A 438 3.32 20.03 -14.33
N GLU A 439 2.95 19.42 -13.20
CA GLU A 439 1.92 19.95 -12.30
C GLU A 439 2.28 21.33 -11.75
N ILE A 440 3.55 21.54 -11.37
CA ILE A 440 4.06 22.85 -10.92
C ILE A 440 3.98 23.89 -12.05
N GLY A 441 4.41 23.51 -13.26
CA GLY A 441 4.50 24.45 -14.38
C GLY A 441 3.15 24.87 -14.98
N LEU A 442 2.19 23.94 -15.01
CA LEU A 442 0.81 24.24 -15.45
C LEU A 442 -0.09 24.68 -14.29
N TRP A 443 0.36 24.50 -13.05
CA TRP A 443 -0.44 24.71 -11.84
C TRP A 443 -1.79 23.98 -11.90
N CYS A 444 -1.72 22.70 -12.30
CA CYS A 444 -2.84 21.81 -12.54
C CYS A 444 -2.43 20.38 -12.18
N SER A 445 -3.26 19.63 -11.45
CA SER A 445 -2.91 18.24 -11.12
C SER A 445 -3.03 17.32 -12.33
N VAL A 446 -2.22 16.26 -12.39
CA VAL A 446 -2.23 15.29 -13.50
C VAL A 446 -3.59 14.60 -13.65
N SER A 447 -4.29 14.36 -12.54
CA SER A 447 -5.66 13.82 -12.58
C SER A 447 -6.65 14.76 -13.27
N GLN A 448 -6.48 16.08 -13.10
CA GLN A 448 -7.32 17.08 -13.77
C GLN A 448 -6.93 17.25 -15.23
N ILE A 449 -5.63 17.24 -15.54
CA ILE A 449 -5.13 17.25 -16.93
C ILE A 449 -5.79 16.12 -17.73
N LEU A 450 -5.84 14.92 -17.15
CA LEU A 450 -6.43 13.75 -17.80
C LEU A 450 -7.95 13.86 -17.94
N SER A 451 -8.67 14.34 -16.92
CA SER A 451 -10.12 14.53 -17.01
C SER A 451 -10.50 15.59 -18.05
N ASP A 452 -9.80 16.73 -18.04
CA ASP A 452 -10.05 17.82 -18.99
C ASP A 452 -9.80 17.34 -20.43
N HIS A 453 -8.81 16.48 -20.65
CA HIS A 453 -8.51 15.91 -21.96
C HIS A 453 -9.57 14.91 -22.44
N THR A 454 -10.13 14.08 -21.55
CA THR A 454 -11.20 13.14 -21.90
C THR A 454 -12.49 13.88 -22.24
N ASP A 455 -12.82 14.94 -21.50
CA ASP A 455 -14.02 15.73 -21.74
C ASP A 455 -13.95 16.46 -23.10
N CYS A 456 -12.79 17.04 -23.45
CA CYS A 456 -12.60 17.69 -24.76
C CYS A 456 -12.68 16.73 -25.96
N ARG A 457 -12.47 15.42 -25.77
CA ARG A 457 -12.59 14.43 -26.85
C ARG A 457 -14.03 13.98 -27.09
N MET A 458 -14.89 14.02 -26.07
CA MET A 458 -16.30 13.64 -26.23
C MET A 458 -17.12 14.68 -26.99
N ASP A 459 -16.73 15.96 -26.93
CA ASP A 459 -17.41 17.04 -27.68
C ASP A 459 -17.15 16.99 -29.21
N ASP A 460 -16.10 16.29 -29.67
CA ASP A 460 -15.72 16.24 -31.10
C ASP A 460 -16.21 14.95 -31.80
N SER A 461 -16.65 13.94 -31.05
CA SER A 461 -17.27 12.71 -31.56
C SER A 461 -18.72 12.59 -31.08
N GLY A 462 -19.66 13.13 -31.85
CA GLY A 462 -21.12 13.07 -31.59
C GLY A 462 -21.71 11.66 -31.67
N THR A 463 -21.23 10.74 -30.82
CA THR A 463 -21.76 9.39 -30.67
C THR A 463 -22.42 9.31 -29.31
N GLU A 464 -23.75 9.30 -29.32
CA GLU A 464 -24.59 9.04 -28.15
C GLU A 464 -24.17 7.70 -27.51
N SER A 465 -23.76 7.73 -26.24
CA SER A 465 -23.52 6.51 -25.47
C SER A 465 -24.84 5.98 -24.91
N ASP A 466 -25.26 4.80 -25.37
CA ASP A 466 -26.41 4.05 -24.84
C ASP A 466 -26.27 3.81 -23.33
N GLU A 467 -27.28 4.22 -22.55
CA GLU A 467 -27.33 4.17 -21.07
C GLU A 467 -27.57 2.76 -20.47
N ASN A 468 -27.08 1.69 -21.10
CA ASN A 468 -27.29 0.32 -20.60
C ASN A 468 -25.99 -0.48 -20.55
N ASP A 469 -25.13 -0.23 -19.56
CA ASP A 469 -24.18 -1.25 -19.11
C ASP A 469 -23.93 -1.15 -17.60
N ASP A 470 -24.16 -2.27 -16.91
CA ASP A 470 -24.11 -2.42 -15.47
C ASP A 470 -22.66 -2.38 -14.97
N GLY A 471 -22.27 -1.28 -14.31
CA GLY A 471 -21.30 -1.32 -13.22
C GLY A 471 -19.81 -1.46 -13.53
N ASP A 472 -19.36 -1.37 -14.79
CA ASP A 472 -17.93 -1.37 -15.08
C ASP A 472 -17.32 0.04 -14.90
N LYS A 473 -16.43 0.17 -13.89
CA LYS A 473 -15.71 1.42 -13.64
C LYS A 473 -14.90 1.78 -14.88
N PRO A 474 -14.77 3.08 -15.25
CA PRO A 474 -14.02 3.49 -16.43
C PRO A 474 -12.61 2.90 -16.37
N THR A 475 -12.30 2.08 -17.37
CA THR A 475 -10.98 1.51 -17.59
C THR A 475 -9.99 2.66 -17.68
N MET A 476 -9.03 2.71 -16.76
CA MET A 476 -7.96 3.72 -16.77
C MET A 476 -7.30 3.72 -18.15
N PRO A 477 -7.11 4.90 -18.78
CA PRO A 477 -6.40 4.97 -20.05
C PRO A 477 -5.01 4.34 -19.92
N ASN A 478 -4.59 3.63 -20.97
CA ASN A 478 -3.30 2.96 -21.03
C ASN A 478 -2.19 3.95 -20.64
N ALA A 479 -1.27 3.49 -19.78
CA ALA A 479 -0.22 4.32 -19.21
C ALA A 479 0.70 4.94 -20.28
N GLU A 480 0.96 4.21 -21.35
CA GLU A 480 1.80 4.70 -22.46
C GLU A 480 1.07 5.79 -23.26
N ASP A 481 -0.22 5.60 -23.52
CA ASP A 481 -1.04 6.60 -24.22
C ASP A 481 -1.17 7.89 -23.40
N CYS A 482 -1.34 7.76 -22.07
CA CYS A 482 -1.30 8.89 -21.14
C CYS A 482 0.02 9.65 -21.24
N ARG A 483 1.15 8.92 -21.21
CA ARG A 483 2.49 9.52 -21.31
C ARG A 483 2.67 10.27 -22.64
N GLN A 484 2.28 9.67 -23.76
CA GLN A 484 2.39 10.30 -25.07
C GLN A 484 1.53 11.56 -25.15
N MET A 485 0.29 11.50 -24.66
CA MET A 485 -0.61 12.65 -24.57
C MET A 485 0.00 13.81 -23.78
N LEU A 486 0.62 13.54 -22.62
CA LEU A 486 1.30 14.57 -21.82
C LEU A 486 2.45 15.22 -22.59
N LEU A 487 3.29 14.41 -23.26
CA LEU A 487 4.43 14.87 -24.05
C LEU A 487 4.03 15.74 -25.25
N GLU A 488 2.95 15.38 -25.95
CA GLU A 488 2.52 16.07 -27.17
C GLU A 488 1.66 17.30 -26.89
N SER A 489 0.74 17.20 -25.93
CA SER A 489 -0.29 18.24 -25.74
C SER A 489 0.03 19.22 -24.62
N TYR A 490 0.71 18.79 -23.56
CA TYR A 490 0.86 19.57 -22.32
C TYR A 490 2.27 20.07 -22.06
N VAL A 491 3.29 19.26 -22.34
CA VAL A 491 4.70 19.69 -22.20
C VAL A 491 5.01 20.94 -23.03
N PRO A 492 4.57 21.09 -24.30
CA PRO A 492 4.87 22.31 -25.08
C PRO A 492 4.34 23.61 -24.45
N GLN A 493 3.24 23.54 -23.71
CA GLN A 493 2.63 24.71 -23.04
C GLN A 493 3.56 25.28 -21.96
N LEU A 494 4.43 24.45 -21.37
CA LEU A 494 5.44 24.90 -20.40
C LEU A 494 6.44 25.89 -21.02
N GLY A 495 6.66 25.83 -22.34
CA GLY A 495 7.51 26.78 -23.03
C GLY A 495 7.02 28.21 -22.89
N GLU A 496 5.69 28.41 -22.87
CA GLU A 496 5.05 29.71 -22.71
C GLU A 496 4.93 30.12 -21.24
N THR A 497 4.59 29.18 -20.35
CA THR A 497 4.31 29.50 -18.93
C THR A 497 5.55 29.54 -18.04
N MET A 498 6.56 28.71 -18.35
CA MET A 498 7.76 28.50 -17.52
C MET A 498 9.07 28.75 -18.29
N GLY A 499 8.99 28.92 -19.61
CA GLY A 499 10.15 29.09 -20.48
C GLY A 499 10.71 27.76 -21.03
N LYS A 500 11.50 27.90 -22.11
CA LYS A 500 12.08 26.78 -22.87
C LYS A 500 12.88 25.80 -22.03
N GLU A 501 13.70 26.31 -21.11
CA GLU A 501 14.64 25.48 -20.34
C GLU A 501 13.90 24.57 -19.36
N TYR A 502 12.85 25.09 -18.69
CA TYR A 502 11.98 24.30 -17.83
C TYR A 502 11.24 23.22 -18.63
N MET A 503 10.70 23.58 -19.81
CA MET A 503 10.03 22.65 -20.71
C MET A 503 10.94 21.48 -21.12
N LEU A 504 12.19 21.77 -21.50
CA LEU A 504 13.16 20.73 -21.90
C LEU A 504 13.47 19.77 -20.75
N ALA A 505 13.65 20.29 -19.54
CA ALA A 505 13.86 19.46 -18.35
C ALA A 505 12.69 18.52 -18.08
N VAL A 506 11.45 19.01 -18.19
CA VAL A 506 10.24 18.18 -18.02
C VAL A 506 10.13 17.13 -19.12
N ARG A 507 10.38 17.51 -20.38
CA ARG A 507 10.36 16.59 -21.52
C ARG A 507 11.34 15.44 -21.31
N PHE A 508 12.58 15.74 -20.93
CA PHE A 508 13.58 14.71 -20.64
C PHE A 508 13.09 13.78 -19.53
N CYS A 509 12.58 14.31 -18.42
CA CYS A 509 12.09 13.48 -17.31
C CYS A 509 11.01 12.47 -17.72
N LEU A 510 10.07 12.88 -18.59
CA LEU A 510 8.99 12.01 -19.08
C LEU A 510 9.43 11.03 -20.19
N ASP A 511 10.53 11.34 -20.90
CA ASP A 511 11.03 10.60 -22.06
C ASP A 511 12.39 9.92 -21.87
N ALA A 512 12.96 10.00 -20.67
CA ALA A 512 14.33 9.56 -20.36
C ALA A 512 14.61 8.11 -20.77
N GLU A 513 13.61 7.23 -20.63
CA GLU A 513 13.74 5.82 -20.99
C GLU A 513 13.92 5.61 -22.50
N ALA A 514 13.21 6.36 -23.33
CA ALA A 514 13.36 6.30 -24.78
C ALA A 514 14.67 6.96 -25.25
N ILE A 515 15.08 8.03 -24.57
CA ILE A 515 16.29 8.80 -24.90
C ILE A 515 17.57 8.04 -24.53
N LEU A 516 17.61 7.41 -23.35
CA LEU A 516 18.78 6.68 -22.87
C LEU A 516 18.90 5.28 -23.50
N GLY A 517 17.82 4.75 -24.08
CA GLY A 517 17.75 3.42 -24.69
C GLY A 517 17.81 2.27 -23.67
N SER A 518 17.58 1.04 -24.15
CA SER A 518 17.76 -0.18 -23.36
C SER A 518 19.26 -0.50 -23.26
N PRO A 519 19.88 -0.45 -22.06
CA PRO A 519 21.32 -0.62 -21.99
C PRO A 519 21.76 -2.07 -21.68
N GLY A 520 23.04 -2.36 -21.95
CA GLY A 520 23.65 -3.68 -21.77
C GLY A 520 24.40 -3.92 -20.44
N ASN A 521 24.75 -2.87 -19.66
CA ASN A 521 25.56 -3.01 -18.44
C ASN A 521 25.20 -2.02 -17.31
N TYR A 522 24.68 -2.56 -16.20
CA TYR A 522 24.15 -1.84 -15.04
C TYR A 522 25.00 -0.69 -14.47
N ILE A 523 26.34 -0.83 -14.41
CA ILE A 523 27.21 0.19 -13.79
C ILE A 523 27.38 1.40 -14.71
N GLU A 524 27.52 1.15 -16.02
CA GLU A 524 27.65 2.22 -17.01
C GLU A 524 26.33 3.00 -17.11
N ASP A 525 25.20 2.30 -16.97
CA ASP A 525 23.86 2.89 -16.98
C ASP A 525 23.63 3.84 -15.80
N ARG A 526 24.11 3.47 -14.61
CA ARG A 526 24.02 4.35 -13.42
C ARG A 526 24.80 5.65 -13.62
N LYS A 527 25.99 5.59 -14.24
CA LYS A 527 26.81 6.78 -14.52
C LYS A 527 26.21 7.63 -15.63
N LEU A 528 25.76 6.98 -16.70
CA LEU A 528 25.13 7.65 -17.84
C LEU A 528 23.84 8.36 -17.42
N SER A 529 22.95 7.66 -16.71
CA SER A 529 21.69 8.25 -16.22
C SER A 529 21.93 9.41 -15.24
N ALA A 530 22.94 9.33 -14.37
CA ALA A 530 23.29 10.43 -13.47
C ALA A 530 23.87 11.64 -14.22
N HIS A 531 24.76 11.40 -15.19
CA HIS A 531 25.31 12.45 -16.04
C HIS A 531 24.21 13.15 -16.83
N GLU A 532 23.36 12.36 -17.49
CA GLU A 532 22.30 12.89 -18.33
C GLU A 532 21.24 13.62 -17.52
N PHE A 533 20.86 13.11 -16.35
CA PHE A 533 19.95 13.84 -15.45
C PHE A 533 20.53 15.18 -15.01
N LYS A 534 21.83 15.24 -14.70
CA LYS A 534 22.48 16.51 -14.38
C LYS A 534 22.42 17.48 -15.57
N SER A 535 22.85 17.05 -16.75
CA SER A 535 22.93 17.90 -17.94
C SER A 535 21.55 18.32 -18.46
N GLN A 536 20.59 17.40 -18.51
CA GLN A 536 19.28 17.61 -19.14
C GLN A 536 18.22 18.13 -18.18
N VAL A 537 18.44 18.06 -16.87
CA VAL A 537 17.46 18.52 -15.87
C VAL A 537 18.05 19.57 -14.95
N LEU A 538 19.13 19.27 -14.24
CA LEU A 538 19.67 20.22 -13.25
C LEU A 538 20.21 21.49 -13.89
N ASP A 539 20.99 21.37 -14.96
CA ASP A 539 21.62 22.53 -15.60
C ASP A 539 20.56 23.42 -16.29
N HIS A 540 19.53 22.81 -16.90
CA HIS A 540 18.38 23.53 -17.45
C HIS A 540 17.54 24.23 -16.37
N LEU A 541 17.27 23.57 -15.25
CA LEU A 541 16.54 24.20 -14.15
C LEU A 541 17.39 25.28 -13.46
N ALA A 542 18.72 25.14 -13.42
CA ALA A 542 19.60 26.11 -12.79
C ALA A 542 19.48 27.51 -13.42
N ILE A 543 19.31 27.58 -14.73
CA ILE A 543 19.19 28.83 -15.49
C ILE A 543 17.78 29.44 -15.49
N CYS A 544 16.75 28.73 -15.01
CA CYS A 544 15.41 29.31 -14.85
C CYS A 544 15.40 30.42 -13.78
N SER A 545 14.95 31.61 -14.14
CA SER A 545 14.78 32.76 -13.24
C SER A 545 13.50 33.52 -13.59
N ALA A 546 12.89 34.17 -12.60
CA ALA A 546 11.64 34.92 -12.74
C ALA A 546 11.83 36.27 -13.45
#